data_AF-A0A0H5Q2T5-F1
#
_entry.id   AF-A0A0H5Q2T5-F1
#
_cell.length_a   1.000
_cell.length_b   1.000
_cell.length_c   1.000
_cell.angle_alpha   90.00
_cell.angle_beta   90.00
_cell.angle_gamma   90.00
#
_symmetry.space_group_name_H-M   'P 1'
#
loop_
_entity.id
_entity.type
_entity.pdbx_description
1 polymer ?
#
loop_
_entity_poly.entity_id
_entity_poly.type
_entity_poly.pdbx_seq_one_letter_code
_entity_poly.pdbx_strand_id
1 'polypeptide(L)'
;MNTENLARTTFVLDRSTSEDLAYLSSRMGRSRSSLVREILSPTIADLASLIRQVPESPTESDLEGFRRAGLDLMGDAYSAGLQVLGVGRE
;
A
#
# COMPACT_ATOMS: atom_id res chain seq x y z
N MET A 1 13.20 18.44 -9.51
CA MET A 1 12.09 17.58 -9.06
C MET A 1 11.08 17.58 -10.19
N ASN A 2 10.75 16.43 -10.76
CA ASN A 2 9.82 16.36 -11.89
C ASN A 2 8.39 16.57 -11.35
N THR A 3 7.96 17.83 -11.31
CA THR A 3 6.70 18.27 -10.66
C THR A 3 5.45 17.90 -11.43
N GLU A 4 5.59 17.39 -12.66
CA GLU A 4 4.46 16.93 -13.46
C GLU A 4 3.88 15.60 -12.97
N ASN A 5 4.67 14.80 -12.24
CA ASN A 5 4.29 13.45 -11.81
C ASN A 5 4.39 13.19 -10.30
N LEU A 6 4.85 14.17 -9.52
CA LEU A 6 5.10 14.00 -8.08
C LEU A 6 4.45 15.13 -7.27
N ALA A 7 3.54 14.77 -6.39
CA ALA A 7 2.95 15.67 -5.40
C ALA A 7 3.66 15.54 -4.04
N ARG A 8 3.73 16.65 -3.29
CA ARG A 8 4.21 16.65 -1.91
C ARG A 8 3.04 16.34 -0.97
N THR A 9 3.21 15.33 -0.13
CA THR A 9 2.25 14.96 0.91
C THR A 9 2.97 14.84 2.25
N THR A 10 2.31 15.27 3.32
CA THR A 10 2.80 15.12 4.70
C THR A 10 1.95 14.07 5.40
N PHE A 11 2.61 13.09 6.01
CA PHE A 11 1.97 12.07 6.83
C PHE A 11 2.38 12.26 8.29
N VAL A 12 1.45 11.98 9.20
CA VAL A 12 1.75 11.81 10.61
C VAL A 12 1.87 10.30 10.85
N LEU A 13 3.03 9.86 11.33
CA LEU A 13 3.35 8.47 11.58
C LEU A 13 3.86 8.32 13.01
N ASP A 14 3.75 7.11 13.56
CA ASP A 14 4.42 6.78 14.82
C ASP A 14 5.93 6.98 14.71
N ARG A 15 6.55 7.33 15.84
CA ARG A 15 7.99 7.60 15.89
C ARG A 15 8.81 6.39 15.42
N SER A 16 8.46 5.19 15.88
CA SER A 16 9.13 3.94 15.50
C SER A 16 9.11 3.73 13.98
N THR A 17 7.95 3.91 13.34
CA THR A 17 7.81 3.80 11.88
C THR A 17 8.70 4.79 11.13
N SER A 18 8.82 6.02 11.63
CA SER A 18 9.71 7.05 11.06
C SER A 18 11.19 6.67 11.18
N GLU A 19 11.58 6.07 12.32
CA GLU A 19 12.94 5.59 12.59
C GLU A 19 13.30 4.40 11.69
N ASP A 20 12.39 3.44 11.53
CA ASP A 20 12.58 2.29 10.62
C ASP A 20 12.74 2.75 9.17
N LEU A 21 11.94 3.72 8.72
CA LEU A 21 12.09 4.33 7.39
C LEU A 21 13.45 5.02 7.22
N ALA A 22 13.97 5.67 8.28
CA ALA A 22 15.29 6.28 8.24
C ALA A 22 16.40 5.23 8.16
N TYR A 23 16.28 4.14 8.92
CA TYR A 23 17.18 2.99 8.85
C TYR A 23 17.21 2.38 7.44
N LEU A 24 16.05 2.04 6.89
CA LEU A 24 15.94 1.46 5.55
C LEU A 24 16.49 2.40 4.47
N SER A 25 16.18 3.69 4.58
CA SER A 25 16.70 4.71 3.66
C SER A 25 18.22 4.76 3.66
N SER A 26 18.85 4.74 4.84
CA SER A 26 20.31 4.71 4.99
C SER A 26 20.91 3.41 4.46
N ARG A 27 20.32 2.27 4.82
CA ARG A 27 20.85 0.95 4.48
C ARG A 27 20.77 0.64 2.98
N MET A 28 19.70 1.07 2.33
CA MET A 28 19.43 0.77 0.92
C MET A 28 19.92 1.86 -0.03
N GLY A 29 20.41 3.00 0.48
CA GLY A 29 20.82 4.13 -0.37
C GLY A 29 19.67 4.77 -1.14
N ARG A 30 18.43 4.66 -0.62
CA ARG A 30 17.21 5.17 -1.27
C ARG A 30 16.57 6.25 -0.41
N SER A 31 15.88 7.21 -1.01
CA SER A 31 15.15 8.21 -0.23
C SER A 31 13.92 7.59 0.46
N ARG A 32 13.56 8.13 1.64
CA ARG A 32 12.32 7.78 2.35
C ARG A 32 11.08 7.90 1.45
N SER A 33 10.99 8.96 0.65
CA SER A 33 9.88 9.17 -0.29
C SER A 33 9.83 8.13 -1.41
N SER A 34 10.98 7.62 -1.86
CA SER A 34 11.03 6.56 -2.87
C SER A 34 10.54 5.23 -2.28
N LEU A 35 10.98 4.90 -1.07
CA LEU A 35 10.54 3.71 -0.34
C LEU A 35 9.03 3.75 -0.06
N VAL A 36 8.55 4.85 0.52
CA VAL A 36 7.12 5.04 0.82
C VAL A 36 6.28 4.98 -0.45
N ARG A 37 6.72 5.58 -1.56
CA ARG A 37 6.00 5.51 -2.83
C ARG A 37 5.91 4.09 -3.37
N GLU A 38 7.01 3.34 -3.34
CA GLU A 38 7.02 1.95 -3.83
C GLU A 38 6.12 1.05 -2.98
N ILE A 39 6.16 1.21 -1.66
CA ILE A 39 5.33 0.44 -0.73
C ILE A 39 3.84 0.81 -0.85
N LEU A 40 3.51 2.11 -0.94
CA LEU A 40 2.13 2.58 -0.92
C LEU A 40 1.43 2.52 -2.29
N SER A 41 2.15 2.71 -3.39
CA SER A 41 1.54 2.86 -4.73
C SER A 41 0.59 1.72 -5.10
N PRO A 42 0.98 0.42 -5.00
CA PRO A 42 0.06 -0.67 -5.37
C PRO A 42 -1.14 -0.72 -4.43
N THR A 43 -0.90 -0.73 -3.12
CA THR A 43 -1.95 -0.84 -2.09
C THR A 43 -2.99 0.28 -2.18
N ILE A 44 -2.56 1.53 -2.38
CA ILE A 44 -3.49 2.66 -2.51
C ILE A 44 -4.30 2.57 -3.80
N ALA A 45 -3.69 2.13 -4.91
CA ALA A 45 -4.41 1.95 -6.17
C ALA A 45 -5.50 0.88 -6.06
N ASP A 46 -5.18 -0.26 -5.44
CA ASP A 46 -6.12 -1.36 -5.26
C ASP A 46 -7.25 -0.99 -4.29
N LEU A 47 -6.93 -0.37 -3.15
CA LEU A 47 -7.94 0.14 -2.22
C LEU A 47 -8.87 1.18 -2.88
N ALA A 48 -8.30 2.10 -3.68
CA ALA A 48 -9.11 3.07 -4.41
C ALA A 48 -10.03 2.41 -5.45
N SER A 49 -9.52 1.40 -6.18
CA SER A 49 -10.32 0.60 -7.12
C SER A 49 -11.48 -0.10 -6.41
N LEU A 50 -11.21 -0.66 -5.24
CA LEU A 50 -12.16 -1.41 -4.43
C LEU A 50 -13.23 -0.49 -3.82
N ILE A 51 -12.83 0.66 -3.25
CA ILE A 51 -13.78 1.65 -2.73
C ILE A 51 -14.66 2.23 -3.84
N ARG A 52 -14.13 2.46 -5.04
CA ARG A 52 -14.92 2.99 -6.17
C ARG A 52 -16.03 2.04 -6.64
N GLN A 53 -15.96 0.75 -6.31
CA GLN A 53 -17.02 -0.21 -6.60
C GLN A 53 -18.20 -0.10 -5.63
N VAL A 54 -17.98 0.54 -4.47
CA VAL A 54 -19.05 0.77 -3.49
C VAL A 54 -19.86 1.99 -3.94
N PRO A 55 -21.18 1.85 -4.18
CA PRO A 55 -22.02 2.98 -4.53
C PRO A 55 -22.13 3.97 -3.35
N GLU A 56 -22.43 5.24 -3.63
CA GLU A 56 -22.53 6.30 -2.60
C GLU A 56 -23.57 5.98 -1.52
N SER A 57 -24.60 5.21 -1.85
CA SER A 57 -25.61 4.67 -0.93
C SER A 57 -25.54 3.14 -0.92
N PRO A 58 -24.62 2.55 -0.15
CA PRO A 58 -24.40 1.11 -0.16
C PRO A 58 -25.54 0.33 0.49
N THR A 59 -25.91 -0.79 -0.12
CA THR A 59 -26.74 -1.82 0.51
C THR A 59 -25.87 -2.75 1.37
N GLU A 60 -26.49 -3.55 2.25
CA GLU A 60 -25.76 -4.58 3.01
C GLU A 60 -25.03 -5.58 2.11
N SER A 61 -25.61 -5.91 0.95
CA SER A 61 -24.98 -6.79 -0.04
C SER A 61 -23.72 -6.17 -0.64
N ASP A 62 -23.69 -4.86 -0.87
CA ASP A 62 -22.52 -4.16 -1.41
C ASP A 62 -21.37 -4.14 -0.38
N LEU A 63 -21.72 -3.95 0.90
CA LEU A 63 -20.74 -3.99 1.99
C LEU A 63 -20.14 -5.38 2.20
N GLU A 64 -20.94 -6.44 2.02
CA GLU A 64 -20.46 -7.81 2.08
C GLU A 64 -19.54 -8.15 0.89
N GLY A 65 -19.91 -7.71 -0.32
CA GLY A 65 -19.05 -7.81 -1.50
C GLY A 65 -17.70 -7.09 -1.31
N PHE A 66 -17.75 -5.87 -0.77
CA PHE A 66 -16.57 -5.09 -0.42
C PHE A 66 -15.66 -5.83 0.58
N ARG A 67 -16.23 -6.41 1.65
CA ARG A 67 -15.45 -7.17 2.64
C ARG A 67 -14.72 -8.34 2.02
N ARG A 68 -15.40 -9.12 1.17
CA ARG A 68 -14.79 -10.27 0.48
C ARG A 68 -13.66 -9.83 -0.44
N ALA A 69 -13.92 -8.83 -1.29
CA ALA A 69 -12.89 -8.26 -2.16
C ALA A 69 -11.68 -7.73 -1.36
N GLY A 70 -11.92 -7.17 -0.16
CA GLY A 70 -10.87 -6.69 0.72
C GLY A 70 -10.00 -7.82 1.29
N LEU A 71 -10.61 -8.95 1.64
CA LEU A 71 -9.88 -10.14 2.08
C LEU A 71 -9.03 -10.74 0.96
N ASP A 72 -9.57 -10.81 -0.25
CA ASP A 72 -8.84 -11.28 -1.43
C ASP A 72 -7.64 -10.39 -1.72
N LEU A 73 -7.83 -9.07 -1.70
CA LEU A 73 -6.75 -8.09 -1.89
C LEU A 73 -5.62 -8.25 -0.85
N MET A 74 -5.96 -8.50 0.42
CA MET A 74 -4.96 -8.73 1.46
C MET A 74 -4.19 -10.04 1.21
N GLY A 75 -4.88 -11.10 0.77
CA GLY A 75 -4.27 -12.38 0.43
C GLY A 75 -3.27 -12.27 -0.73
N ASP A 76 -3.65 -11.52 -1.77
CA ASP A 76 -2.80 -11.27 -2.94
C ASP A 76 -1.56 -10.45 -2.57
N ALA A 77 -1.75 -9.37 -1.81
CA ALA A 77 -0.64 -8.51 -1.36
C ALA A 77 0.36 -9.28 -0.48
N TYR A 78 -0.14 -10.13 0.42
CA TYR A 78 0.71 -10.97 1.27
C TYR A 78 1.49 -12.01 0.44
N SER A 79 0.82 -12.69 -0.49
CA SER A 79 1.47 -13.68 -1.38
C SER A 79 2.54 -13.05 -2.27
N ALA A 80 2.25 -11.87 -2.84
CA ALA A 80 3.22 -11.13 -3.63
C ALA A 80 4.44 -10.72 -2.79
N GLY A 81 4.23 -10.26 -1.55
CA GLY A 81 5.31 -9.94 -0.61
C GLY A 81 6.20 -11.14 -0.31
N LEU A 82 5.62 -12.32 -0.09
CA LEU A 82 6.36 -13.56 0.14
C LEU A 82 7.22 -13.96 -1.07
N GLN A 83 6.69 -13.84 -2.29
CA GLN A 83 7.43 -14.14 -3.51
C GLN A 83 8.66 -13.22 -3.68
N VAL A 84 8.51 -11.92 -3.39
CA VAL A 84 9.62 -10.95 -3.46
C VAL A 84 10.72 -11.29 -2.46
N LEU A 85 10.36 -11.83 -1.29
CA LEU A 85 11.32 -12.25 -0.26
C LEU A 85 11.96 -13.61 -0.54
N GLY A 86 11.54 -14.31 -1.61
CA GLY A 86 12.01 -15.66 -1.93
C GLY A 86 11.52 -16.72 -0.93
N VAL A 87 10.51 -16.39 -0.11
CA VAL A 87 9.90 -17.30 0.86
C VAL A 87 8.65 -17.86 0.19
N GLY A 88 8.72 -19.09 -0.34
CA GLY A 88 7.59 -19.72 -1.05
C GLY A 88 7.93 -20.64 -2.22
N ARG A 89 9.19 -21.08 -2.35
CA ARG A 89 9.58 -22.19 -3.23
C ARG A 89 9.84 -23.44 -2.41
N GLU A 90 8.86 -24.32 -2.35
CA GLU A 90 9.04 -25.78 -2.22
C GLU A 90 8.27 -26.46 -3.35
#